data_AF-A0A168R215-F1
#
_entry.id   AF-A0A168R215-F1
#
_cell.length_a   1.000
_cell.length_b   1.000
_cell.length_c   1.000
_cell.angle_alpha   90.00
_cell.angle_beta   90.00
_cell.angle_gamma   90.00
#
_symmetry.space_group_name_H-M   'P 1'
#
loop_
_entity.id
_entity.type
_entity.pdbx_description
1 polymer ?
#
loop_
_entity_poly.entity_id
_entity_poly.type
_entity_poly.pdbx_seq_one_letter_code
_entity_poly.pdbx_strand_id
1 'polypeptide(L)'
;MDKRQTFENIVINLEPDQRFFRQTKADCALVLIDKIEINHYAEQIILSGTHFTVDYEDKVIERIEDRTNIHLETNLIAEHNEGED
;
A
#
# COMPACT_ATOMS: atom_id res chain seq x y z
N MET A 1 -3.50 35.90 1.67
CA MET A 1 -2.90 35.04 0.63
C MET A 1 -3.70 33.76 0.62
N ASP A 2 -4.44 33.54 -0.46
CA ASP A 2 -5.31 32.39 -0.63
C ASP A 2 -4.43 31.18 -0.95
N LYS A 3 -4.19 30.31 0.06
CA LYS A 3 -3.45 29.05 -0.14
C LYS A 3 -4.39 28.08 -0.86
N ARG A 4 -4.52 28.22 -2.17
CA ARG A 4 -5.08 27.15 -2.99
C ARG A 4 -4.13 25.96 -2.86
N GLN A 5 -4.49 24.98 -2.03
CA GLN A 5 -3.80 23.69 -2.00
C GLN A 5 -3.86 23.13 -3.42
N THR A 6 -2.71 23.00 -4.07
CA THR A 6 -2.63 22.21 -5.28
C THR A 6 -2.80 20.76 -4.88
N PHE A 7 -3.85 20.11 -5.39
CA PHE A 7 -4.12 18.69 -5.17
C PHE A 7 -3.15 17.85 -6.01
N GLU A 8 -1.86 17.98 -5.74
CA GLU A 8 -0.81 17.22 -6.42
C GLU A 8 -0.77 15.78 -5.90
N ASN A 9 -0.41 14.85 -6.78
CA ASN A 9 -0.14 13.47 -6.38
C ASN A 9 1.06 13.47 -5.44
N ILE A 10 0.89 12.88 -4.25
CA ILE A 10 1.96 12.77 -3.26
C ILE A 10 2.62 11.42 -3.46
N VAL A 11 3.96 11.42 -3.60
CA VAL A 11 4.77 10.21 -3.64
C VAL A 11 5.68 10.18 -2.42
N ILE A 12 5.58 9.12 -1.63
CA ILE A 12 6.37 8.91 -0.42
C ILE A 12 7.18 7.64 -0.62
N ASN A 13 8.51 7.76 -0.65
CA ASN A 13 9.41 6.60 -0.59
C ASN A 13 9.76 6.35 0.88
N LEU A 14 9.64 5.10 1.32
CA LEU A 14 9.86 4.69 2.69
C LEU A 14 11.32 4.34 2.91
N GLU A 15 11.89 4.91 3.97
CA GLU A 15 13.19 4.49 4.48
C GLU A 15 13.12 3.03 4.97
N PRO A 16 14.25 2.30 5.01
CA PRO A 16 14.26 0.87 5.34
C PRO A 16 13.51 0.48 6.62
N ASP A 17 13.52 1.34 7.65
CA ASP A 17 12.85 1.14 8.94
C ASP A 17 11.34 1.45 8.91
N GLN A 18 10.87 2.14 7.88
CA GLN A 18 9.45 2.48 7.67
C GLN A 18 8.72 1.45 6.79
N ARG A 19 9.46 0.55 6.13
CA ARG A 19 8.90 -0.46 5.24
C ARG A 19 8.13 -1.50 6.03
N PHE A 20 7.06 -2.02 5.44
CA PHE A 20 6.23 -3.02 6.09
C PHE A 20 5.73 -4.07 5.10
N PHE A 21 5.45 -5.27 5.61
CA PHE A 21 4.83 -6.32 4.81
C PHE A 21 3.33 -6.18 4.81
N ARG A 22 2.71 -6.38 3.64
CA ARG A 22 1.28 -6.54 3.49
C ARG A 22 0.99 -7.88 2.84
N GLN A 23 0.16 -8.68 3.49
CA GLN A 23 -0.37 -9.91 2.89
C GLN A 23 -1.54 -9.57 1.97
N THR A 24 -1.53 -10.12 0.75
CA THR A 24 -2.69 -10.04 -0.14
C THR A 24 -3.60 -11.24 0.11
N LYS A 25 -4.92 -11.04 0.01
CA LYS A 25 -5.91 -12.10 0.34
C LYS A 25 -5.87 -13.29 -0.64
N ALA A 26 -5.22 -13.15 -1.80
CA ALA A 26 -5.39 -14.08 -2.90
C ALA A 26 -4.39 -15.27 -2.89
N ASP A 27 -3.09 -15.08 -2.63
CA ASP A 27 -2.11 -16.05 -3.15
C ASP A 27 -0.93 -16.39 -2.23
N CYS A 28 -1.14 -16.48 -0.91
CA CYS A 28 -0.01 -16.72 0.03
C CYS A 28 1.14 -15.71 -0.21
N ALA A 29 0.79 -14.52 -0.65
CA ALA A 29 1.70 -13.53 -1.20
C ALA A 29 1.92 -12.40 -0.19
N LEU A 30 3.19 -12.05 0.00
CA LEU A 30 3.62 -10.92 0.80
C LEU A 30 4.21 -9.85 -0.10
N VAL A 31 3.84 -8.60 0.15
CA VAL A 31 4.46 -7.45 -0.52
C VAL A 31 5.20 -6.61 0.51
N LEU A 32 6.51 -6.42 0.34
CA LEU A 32 7.30 -5.46 1.14
C LEU A 32 7.09 -4.07 0.55
N ILE A 33 6.22 -3.28 1.19
CA ILE A 33 5.90 -1.93 0.77
C ILE A 33 7.07 -1.00 1.10
N ASP A 34 7.55 -0.30 0.07
CA ASP A 34 8.61 0.71 0.19
C ASP A 34 8.20 2.06 -0.42
N LYS A 35 6.99 2.16 -1.00
CA LYS A 35 6.49 3.36 -1.64
C LYS A 35 4.97 3.48 -1.54
N ILE A 36 4.51 4.68 -1.22
CA ILE A 36 3.10 5.06 -1.11
C ILE A 36 2.84 6.22 -2.08
N GLU A 37 1.79 6.09 -2.88
CA GLU A 37 1.28 7.18 -3.71
C GLU A 37 -0.13 7.55 -3.26
N ILE A 38 -0.40 8.84 -3.11
CA ILE A 38 -1.72 9.38 -2.80
C ILE A 38 -2.18 10.18 -4.00
N ASN A 39 -3.18 9.65 -4.70
CA ASN A 39 -3.83 10.34 -5.80
C ASN A 39 -5.13 10.96 -5.27
N HIS A 40 -5.08 12.28 -5.04
CA HIS A 40 -6.24 12.99 -4.50
C HIS A 40 -7.42 13.02 -5.47
N TYR A 41 -7.16 13.23 -6.77
CA TYR A 41 -8.23 13.29 -7.77
C TYR A 41 -8.95 11.96 -7.97
N ALA A 42 -8.21 10.86 -7.85
CA ALA A 42 -8.76 9.52 -7.97
C ALA A 42 -9.21 8.93 -6.62
N GLU A 43 -9.14 9.69 -5.52
CA GLU A 43 -9.52 9.21 -4.17
C GLU A 43 -8.86 7.86 -3.86
N GLN A 44 -7.56 7.74 -4.14
CA GLN A 44 -6.86 6.46 -4.13
C GLN A 44 -5.51 6.56 -3.44
N ILE A 45 -5.22 5.55 -2.63
CA ILE A 45 -3.88 5.27 -2.11
C ILE A 45 -3.35 4.04 -2.83
N ILE A 46 -2.15 4.16 -3.41
CA ILE A 46 -1.46 3.06 -4.09
C ILE A 46 -0.26 2.69 -3.22
N LEU A 47 -0.25 1.46 -2.72
CA LEU A 47 0.92 0.90 -2.06
C LEU A 47 1.72 0.10 -3.07
N SER A 48 3.03 0.30 -3.14
CA SER A 48 3.88 -0.46 -4.05
C SER A 48 5.12 -1.00 -3.36
N GLY A 49 5.56 -2.17 -3.81
CA GLY A 49 6.60 -2.91 -3.12
C GLY A 49 7.07 -4.15 -3.85
N THR A 50 8.03 -4.84 -3.26
CA THR A 50 8.57 -6.10 -3.80
C THR A 50 7.64 -7.26 -3.42
N HIS A 51 7.36 -8.15 -4.37
CA HIS A 51 6.48 -9.30 -4.17
C HIS A 51 7.25 -10.54 -3.79
N PHE A 52 6.73 -11.26 -2.81
CA PHE A 52 7.22 -12.54 -2.37
C PHE A 52 6.10 -13.58 -2.31
N THR A 53 6.41 -14.81 -2.68
CA THR A 53 5.59 -15.98 -2.37
C THR A 53 6.02 -16.54 -1.02
N VAL A 54 5.06 -17.03 -0.25
CA VAL A 54 5.33 -17.74 1.00
C VAL A 54 5.01 -19.22 0.80
N ASP A 55 6.02 -20.06 0.96
CA ASP A 55 5.83 -21.49 1.12
C ASP A 55 5.63 -21.79 2.61
N TYR A 56 4.41 -22.22 2.98
CA TYR A 56 4.07 -22.54 4.36
C TYR A 56 4.53 -23.93 4.80
N GLU A 57 4.77 -24.85 3.86
CA GLU A 57 5.24 -26.21 4.15
C GLU A 57 6.73 -26.16 4.48
N ASP A 58 7.51 -25.54 3.60
CA ASP A 58 8.95 -25.40 3.74
C ASP A 58 9.37 -24.18 4.57
N LYS A 59 8.41 -23.30 4.92
CA LYS A 59 8.60 -22.08 5.72
C LYS A 59 9.63 -21.11 5.11
N VAL A 60 9.58 -20.96 3.80
CA VAL A 60 10.47 -20.10 3.03
C VAL A 60 9.71 -18.97 2.35
N ILE A 61 10.43 -17.88 2.04
CA ILE A 61 9.91 -16.72 1.33
C ILE A 61 10.79 -16.52 0.10
N GLU A 62 10.19 -16.48 -1.09
CA GLU A 62 10.91 -16.31 -2.35
C GLU A 62 10.43 -15.05 -3.07
N ARG A 63 11.38 -14.27 -3.59
CA ARG A 63 11.06 -13.06 -4.37
C ARG A 63 10.54 -13.48 -5.74
N ILE A 64 9.36 -12.98 -6.12
CA ILE A 64 8.72 -13.29 -7.41
C ILE A 64 8.93 -12.15 -8.42
N GLU A 65 8.69 -10.91 -7.98
CA GLU A 65 8.78 -9.73 -8.83
C GLU A 65 9.24 -8.49 -8.07
N ASP A 66 9.79 -7.54 -8.82
CA ASP A 66 10.40 -6.33 -8.27
C ASP A 66 9.37 -5.28 -7.83
N ARG A 67 8.15 -5.35 -8.38
CA ARG A 67 7.14 -4.33 -8.15
C ARG A 67 5.71 -4.83 -8.35
N THR A 68 4.94 -4.82 -7.28
CA THR A 68 3.46 -4.94 -7.29
C THR A 68 2.84 -3.63 -6.83
N ASN A 69 1.66 -3.30 -7.37
CA ASN A 69 0.85 -2.16 -6.93
C ASN A 69 -0.46 -2.68 -6.31
N ILE A 70 -0.80 -2.17 -5.13
CA ILE A 70 -2.02 -2.47 -4.40
C ILE A 70 -2.81 -1.17 -4.30
N HIS A 71 -3.99 -1.15 -4.93
CA HIS A 71 -4.87 0.01 -4.98
C HIS A 71 -5.88 -0.03 -3.83
N LEU A 72 -6.03 1.09 -3.12
CA LEU A 72 -6.99 1.28 -2.04
C LEU A 72 -7.85 2.50 -2.36
N GLU A 73 -9.15 2.29 -2.49
CA GLU A 73 -10.12 3.39 -2.63
C GLU A 73 -10.33 4.03 -1.26
N THR A 74 -10.24 5.36 -1.16
CA THR A 74 -10.36 6.07 0.12
C THR A 74 -11.80 6.10 0.64
N ASN A 75 -12.79 5.83 -0.22
CA ASN A 75 -14.21 5.76 0.17
C ASN A 75 -14.51 4.63 1.16
N LEU A 76 -13.68 3.58 1.19
CA LEU A 76 -13.79 2.46 2.14
C LEU A 76 -13.10 2.73 3.49
N ILE A 77 -12.29 3.79 3.60
CA ILE A 77 -11.56 4.12 4.83
C ILE A 77 -12.45 4.96 5.79
N ALA A 78 -13.38 5.73 5.23
CA ALA A 78 -14.32 6.54 6.00
C ALA A 78 -15.34 5.70 6.79
N GLU A 79 -15.84 4.60 6.21
CA GLU A 79 -16.90 3.78 6.82
C GLU A 79 -16.46 3.05 8.09
N HIS A 80 -15.16 2.84 8.33
CA HIS A 80 -14.70 2.16 9.54
C HIS A 80 -14.60 3.06 10.78
N ASN A 81 -14.68 4.38 10.62
CA ASN A 81 -14.66 5.34 11.74
C ASN A 81 -16.06 5.80 12.19
N GLU A 82 -17.12 5.45 11.47
CA GLU A 82 -18.51 5.81 11.85
C GLU A 82 -19.19 4.78 12.79
N GLY A 83 -18.44 3.82 13.33
CA GLY A 83 -18.97 2.69 14.10
C GLY A 83 -18.55 2.60 15.57
N GLU A 84 -17.82 3.58 16.11
CA GLU A 84 -17.52 3.67 17.55
C GLU A 84 -18.09 4.97 18.14
N ASP A 85 -19.40 4.97 18.36
CA ASP A 85 -20.09 5.82 19.35
C ASP A 85 -21.07 4.96 20.15
#